data_AF-A0A7V2UC58-F1
#
_entry.id   AF-A0A7V2UC58-F1
#
_cell.length_a   1.000
_cell.length_b   1.000
_cell.length_c   1.000
_cell.angle_alpha   90.00
_cell.angle_beta   90.00
_cell.angle_gamma   90.00
#
_symmetry.space_group_name_H-M   'P 1'
#
loop_
_entity.id
_entity.type
_entity.pdbx_description
1 polymer ?
#
loop_
_entity_poly.entity_id
_entity_poly.type
_entity_poly.pdbx_seq_one_letter_code
_entity_poly.pdbx_strand_id
1 'polypeptide(L)'
;MGQLCGLGRRGHHRRGDRLRGAEHRPDVSMDHACPRRRSDGPLRAAVVLVAVQRLGLHSGHAVGHPGGARTGPVVPQGAYLGVPADRRGNQRRGVGRRCTAHDADGPRDPEALLQKRAAGRLVGAGRARRRRRGPRLPKGVFRPRPRQHPHRCPVDRVSISIPHLSHVSPMDDDGLVPRSDRCPEHRPILHVVQAPSARGERGWQMTSRERVLAAINHEEPDRVPIDFAAWRSSGIQAPAYAALRRHLGINAGRLFKLYDLMQQLAEPELELIERFHGDVVQIHRLEPSFGIRIDAWKPMTLPGAPPSGGLPIKCLVPRDYNPVPRPGGGWSLFAPDGTEVARMLASGGYFEPVHFPLANARTPDDIEAIPWPVMTAEEAAFIRAQAEHWRRTTDYATLACFGGNILESGNFMFGFAEFMLRLAADRDLVECFFDRLVRWHIANLEVFLPAIEGLADIVAVGDDLGTQTSLIVSPATYRQLVKPRQAKVYEHIRRHTSARLFLHSCGAIEPILGDLIEIGVEIINPVQIGAASMDPATLKREYGKHLCFWGGGCDTQHTLPHGTLGDIEAEVRRLVATFKPGGGFVFTQVHNILANVPPEKIVALYDTACAAAPYA
;
A
#
# COMPACT_ATOMS: atom_id res chain seq x y z
N MET A 1 55.23 -3.54 17.82
CA MET A 1 56.22 -4.46 17.22
C MET A 1 55.41 -5.62 16.67
N GLY A 2 55.51 -6.12 15.44
CA GLY A 2 56.49 -6.09 14.34
C GLY A 2 56.16 -7.38 13.55
N GLN A 3 55.97 -7.38 12.23
CA GLN A 3 57.04 -7.59 11.21
C GLN A 3 57.88 -8.88 11.46
N LEU A 4 58.15 -9.77 10.49
CA LEU A 4 57.93 -9.74 9.03
C LEU A 4 57.89 -11.15 8.37
N CYS A 5 57.60 -11.17 7.06
CA CYS A 5 57.33 -12.27 6.11
C CYS A 5 58.37 -13.41 5.89
N GLY A 6 57.88 -14.52 5.28
CA GLY A 6 58.56 -15.26 4.19
C GLY A 6 59.04 -16.71 4.45
N LEU A 7 59.37 -17.55 3.46
CA LEU A 7 59.00 -17.59 2.02
C LEU A 7 59.44 -18.91 1.30
N GLY A 8 58.52 -19.72 0.74
CA GLY A 8 58.80 -20.79 -0.27
C GLY A 8 59.43 -22.12 0.23
N ARG A 9 59.71 -23.15 -0.62
CA ARG A 9 59.27 -23.45 -2.02
C ARG A 9 59.67 -24.90 -2.47
N ARG A 10 58.75 -25.62 -3.18
CA ARG A 10 58.95 -26.70 -4.22
C ARG A 10 59.42 -28.14 -3.84
N GLY A 11 58.98 -29.12 -4.66
CA GLY A 11 59.41 -30.55 -4.74
C GLY A 11 58.26 -31.53 -4.40
N HIS A 12 57.55 -32.27 -5.27
CA HIS A 12 57.89 -33.27 -6.31
C HIS A 12 58.69 -34.48 -5.77
N HIS A 13 58.38 -35.76 -6.10
CA HIS A 13 57.66 -36.31 -7.28
C HIS A 13 57.20 -37.79 -7.08
N ARG A 14 56.06 -38.22 -7.71
CA ARG A 14 55.77 -39.53 -8.40
C ARG A 14 56.06 -40.90 -7.70
N ARG A 15 55.43 -42.06 -8.01
CA ARG A 15 54.28 -42.47 -8.88
C ARG A 15 53.80 -43.91 -8.56
N GLY A 16 52.51 -44.21 -8.83
CA GLY A 16 52.05 -45.48 -9.44
C GLY A 16 51.71 -46.68 -8.52
N ASP A 17 51.02 -47.73 -8.99
CA ASP A 17 50.19 -47.92 -10.22
C ASP A 17 49.37 -49.25 -10.14
N ARG A 18 48.29 -49.42 -10.95
CA ARG A 18 47.61 -50.71 -11.34
C ARG A 18 46.66 -51.43 -10.33
N LEU A 19 45.62 -52.21 -10.72
CA LEU A 19 44.91 -52.46 -12.02
C LEU A 19 43.55 -53.25 -11.86
N ARG A 20 42.70 -53.20 -12.92
CA ARG A 20 41.53 -54.09 -13.29
C ARG A 20 40.28 -54.03 -12.39
N GLY A 21 39.04 -54.25 -12.87
CA GLY A 21 38.44 -54.44 -14.22
C GLY A 21 36.96 -53.98 -14.20
N ALA A 22 36.33 -53.53 -15.30
CA ALA A 22 35.73 -54.33 -16.41
C ALA A 22 34.56 -55.24 -15.94
N GLU A 23 33.35 -55.25 -16.55
CA GLU A 23 32.76 -54.50 -17.69
C GLU A 23 31.19 -54.51 -17.57
N HIS A 24 30.25 -54.36 -18.53
CA HIS A 24 30.15 -54.41 -20.02
C HIS A 24 28.86 -53.64 -20.51
N ARG A 25 28.35 -53.86 -21.74
CA ARG A 25 27.03 -53.43 -22.31
C ARG A 25 26.46 -54.51 -23.25
N PRO A 26 25.20 -54.43 -23.75
CA PRO A 26 25.01 -54.04 -25.17
C PRO A 26 23.71 -53.27 -25.49
N ASP A 27 23.66 -52.70 -26.71
CA ASP A 27 22.50 -52.06 -27.34
C ASP A 27 21.83 -53.00 -28.39
N VAL A 28 20.54 -52.80 -28.71
CA VAL A 28 19.86 -53.36 -29.92
C VAL A 28 18.91 -52.30 -30.50
N SER A 29 18.80 -52.25 -31.84
CA SER A 29 18.00 -51.28 -32.61
C SER A 29 16.97 -51.96 -33.55
N MET A 30 16.38 -51.19 -34.48
CA MET A 30 15.39 -51.57 -35.53
C MET A 30 13.90 -51.57 -35.08
N ASP A 31 12.90 -51.19 -35.89
CA ASP A 31 12.81 -50.25 -37.03
C ASP A 31 11.29 -50.00 -37.38
N HIS A 32 11.01 -49.08 -38.31
CA HIS A 32 9.91 -49.02 -39.28
C HIS A 32 8.61 -48.20 -39.06
N ALA A 33 8.19 -47.64 -40.21
CA ALA A 33 6.82 -47.31 -40.66
C ALA A 33 6.10 -46.03 -40.13
N CYS A 34 6.17 -44.96 -40.94
CA CYS A 34 5.18 -43.89 -41.00
C CYS A 34 4.10 -44.23 -42.06
N PRO A 35 2.82 -43.83 -41.84
CA PRO A 35 2.13 -43.10 -42.90
C PRO A 35 1.46 -41.80 -42.42
N ARG A 36 1.35 -40.83 -43.34
CA ARG A 36 0.78 -39.49 -43.10
C ARG A 36 -0.76 -39.51 -43.07
N ARG A 37 -1.37 -38.65 -42.25
CA ARG A 37 -2.60 -37.89 -42.57
C ARG A 37 -2.57 -36.54 -41.84
N ARG A 38 -3.24 -35.52 -42.40
CA ARG A 38 -3.35 -34.16 -41.85
C ARG A 38 -4.71 -33.95 -41.17
N SER A 39 -4.74 -33.10 -40.15
CA SER A 39 -5.89 -32.25 -39.81
C SER A 39 -5.43 -31.16 -38.82
N ASP A 40 -5.58 -29.91 -39.19
CA ASP A 40 -5.17 -28.75 -38.38
C ASP A 40 -6.23 -28.38 -37.32
N GLY A 41 -5.81 -27.93 -36.13
CA GLY A 41 -6.70 -27.51 -35.04
C GLY A 41 -5.91 -27.10 -33.79
N PRO A 42 -6.30 -26.05 -33.05
CA PRO A 42 -5.38 -25.36 -32.13
C PRO A 42 -5.16 -26.08 -30.79
N LEU A 43 -3.91 -26.02 -30.34
CA LEU A 43 -3.47 -26.43 -29.00
C LEU A 43 -4.19 -25.64 -27.90
N ARG A 44 -4.91 -26.35 -27.02
CA ARG A 44 -5.24 -25.84 -25.67
C ARG A 44 -4.10 -26.20 -24.73
N ALA A 45 -3.52 -25.22 -24.06
CA ALA A 45 -2.55 -25.46 -23.00
C ALA A 45 -3.26 -26.16 -21.82
N ALA A 46 -2.80 -27.36 -21.47
CA ALA A 46 -3.33 -28.12 -20.34
C ALA A 46 -2.59 -27.73 -19.05
N VAL A 47 -3.33 -27.22 -18.06
CA VAL A 47 -2.83 -27.12 -16.68
C VAL A 47 -2.87 -28.51 -16.06
N VAL A 48 -1.75 -28.97 -15.52
CA VAL A 48 -1.61 -30.34 -14.97
C VAL A 48 -1.74 -30.33 -13.45
N LEU A 49 -2.48 -31.32 -12.94
CA LEU A 49 -2.77 -31.53 -11.52
C LEU A 49 -1.54 -32.01 -10.72
N VAL A 50 -1.63 -31.88 -9.41
CA VAL A 50 -1.24 -32.96 -8.49
C VAL A 50 -2.47 -33.38 -7.69
N ALA A 51 -2.61 -34.68 -7.41
CA ALA A 51 -3.65 -35.24 -6.56
C ALA A 51 -3.03 -36.26 -5.60
N VAL A 52 -3.64 -36.47 -4.43
CA VAL A 52 -3.28 -37.53 -3.47
C VAL A 52 -4.54 -38.33 -3.14
N GLN A 53 -4.40 -39.66 -3.05
CA GLN A 53 -5.52 -40.59 -2.95
C GLN A 53 -5.90 -40.98 -1.52
N ARG A 54 -7.14 -41.46 -1.42
CA ARG A 54 -7.83 -42.04 -0.25
C ARG A 54 -6.96 -43.02 0.56
N LEU A 55 -7.16 -42.96 1.88
CA LEU A 55 -7.58 -44.13 2.66
C LEU A 55 -8.91 -43.80 3.35
N GLY A 56 -9.69 -44.81 3.73
CA GLY A 56 -10.98 -44.61 4.40
C GLY A 56 -11.49 -45.86 5.09
N LEU A 57 -12.36 -45.67 6.08
CA LEU A 57 -13.09 -46.72 6.80
C LEU A 57 -14.54 -46.26 7.07
N HIS A 58 -15.42 -47.22 7.36
CA HIS A 58 -16.89 -47.05 7.42
C HIS A 58 -17.46 -47.17 8.86
N SER A 59 -18.79 -46.99 8.97
CA SER A 59 -19.65 -47.06 10.18
C SER A 59 -19.60 -45.82 11.11
N GLY A 60 -20.64 -45.51 11.88
CA GLY A 60 -21.95 -46.18 12.07
C GLY A 60 -23.01 -45.29 12.75
N HIS A 61 -24.26 -45.76 12.82
CA HIS A 61 -25.47 -45.00 13.20
C HIS A 61 -25.60 -44.46 14.64
N ALA A 62 -26.47 -43.43 14.76
CA ALA A 62 -27.50 -43.19 15.78
C ALA A 62 -27.23 -42.40 17.10
N VAL A 63 -27.99 -41.30 17.21
CA VAL A 63 -28.80 -40.81 18.36
C VAL A 63 -28.25 -40.95 19.79
N GLY A 64 -27.96 -39.80 20.43
CA GLY A 64 -27.69 -39.74 21.88
C GLY A 64 -27.65 -38.32 22.48
N HIS A 65 -28.72 -37.91 23.15
CA HIS A 65 -28.78 -36.79 24.10
C HIS A 65 -29.60 -37.26 25.33
N PRO A 66 -29.47 -36.65 26.53
CA PRO A 66 -28.77 -35.40 26.85
C PRO A 66 -27.67 -35.53 27.93
N GLY A 67 -26.88 -34.47 28.13
CA GLY A 67 -25.94 -34.33 29.26
C GLY A 67 -25.22 -32.98 29.20
N GLY A 68 -25.47 -32.08 30.15
CA GLY A 68 -25.03 -30.69 30.05
C GLY A 68 -23.73 -30.36 30.79
N ALA A 69 -22.82 -29.66 30.12
CA ALA A 69 -21.74 -28.88 30.74
C ALA A 69 -21.74 -27.46 30.14
N ARG A 70 -21.48 -26.43 30.95
CA ARG A 70 -21.57 -25.02 30.53
C ARG A 70 -20.21 -24.47 30.11
N THR A 71 -20.04 -24.14 28.83
CA THR A 71 -19.00 -23.21 28.34
C THR A 71 -19.58 -22.33 27.25
N GLY A 72 -19.77 -21.03 27.54
CA GLY A 72 -20.11 -20.02 26.53
C GLY A 72 -18.88 -19.61 25.70
N PRO A 73 -19.07 -18.94 24.55
CA PRO A 73 -17.99 -18.66 23.60
C PRO A 73 -17.06 -17.55 24.08
N VAL A 74 -15.76 -17.73 23.84
CA VAL A 74 -14.77 -16.63 23.87
C VAL A 74 -14.75 -15.99 22.49
N VAL A 75 -15.26 -14.76 22.38
CA VAL A 75 -15.22 -13.95 21.16
C VAL A 75 -14.20 -12.82 21.37
N PRO A 76 -13.15 -12.70 20.52
CA PRO A 76 -12.25 -11.56 20.59
C PRO A 76 -12.96 -10.30 20.08
N GLN A 77 -13.18 -9.31 20.95
CA GLN A 77 -13.79 -8.03 20.56
C GLN A 77 -12.75 -7.10 19.93
N GLY A 78 -12.72 -7.06 18.59
CA GLY A 78 -11.98 -6.08 17.79
C GLY A 78 -12.89 -5.07 17.11
N ALA A 79 -13.79 -4.41 17.86
CA ALA A 79 -14.82 -3.53 17.29
C ALA A 79 -14.80 -2.12 17.90
N TYR A 80 -14.52 -1.10 17.08
CA TYR A 80 -14.63 0.31 17.45
C TYR A 80 -16.11 0.74 17.57
N LEU A 81 -16.65 0.76 18.79
CA LEU A 81 -17.88 1.49 19.13
C LEU A 81 -17.75 2.17 20.50
N GLY A 82 -18.00 3.48 20.55
CA GLY A 82 -17.99 4.25 21.80
C GLY A 82 -19.21 3.96 22.66
N VAL A 83 -19.01 3.90 23.98
CA VAL A 83 -20.08 3.62 24.96
C VAL A 83 -20.93 4.89 25.19
N PRO A 84 -22.27 4.84 24.98
CA PRO A 84 -23.17 5.89 25.45
C PRO A 84 -23.43 5.71 26.95
N ALA A 85 -23.36 6.79 27.73
CA ALA A 85 -23.72 6.75 29.15
C ALA A 85 -25.25 6.77 29.33
N ASP A 86 -25.83 5.68 29.84
CA ASP A 86 -27.25 5.62 30.22
C ASP A 86 -27.58 6.61 31.35
N ARG A 87 -28.46 7.56 31.08
CA ARG A 87 -29.18 8.33 32.09
C ARG A 87 -30.67 8.04 32.01
N ARG A 88 -31.11 7.08 32.81
CA ARG A 88 -32.52 6.75 33.04
C ARG A 88 -33.30 7.99 33.48
N GLY A 89 -34.28 8.39 32.68
CA GLY A 89 -35.26 9.38 33.10
C GLY A 89 -36.18 8.81 34.18
N ASN A 90 -36.38 9.55 35.27
CA ASN A 90 -37.49 9.31 36.19
C ASN A 90 -38.43 10.51 36.17
N GLN A 91 -39.74 10.26 36.18
CA GLN A 91 -40.76 11.28 36.01
C GLN A 91 -41.01 12.05 37.31
N ARG A 92 -41.18 13.37 37.25
CA ARG A 92 -42.30 14.08 37.92
C ARG A 92 -42.48 15.52 37.43
N ARG A 93 -43.69 16.04 37.71
CA ARG A 93 -44.23 17.34 37.31
C ARG A 93 -43.62 18.47 38.16
N GLY A 94 -43.44 19.69 37.62
CA GLY A 94 -43.00 20.85 38.42
C GLY A 94 -43.11 22.19 37.71
N VAL A 95 -44.11 22.99 38.10
CA VAL A 95 -44.40 24.36 37.62
C VAL A 95 -43.34 25.38 38.10
N GLY A 96 -43.03 26.41 37.29
CA GLY A 96 -42.37 27.65 37.74
C GLY A 96 -41.30 28.16 36.76
N ARG A 97 -41.59 29.13 35.87
CA ARG A 97 -41.62 30.59 36.08
C ARG A 97 -40.30 31.26 36.50
N ARG A 98 -39.68 31.88 35.49
CA ARG A 98 -39.23 33.29 35.43
C ARG A 98 -37.98 33.77 36.19
N CYS A 99 -37.20 34.52 35.42
CA CYS A 99 -36.56 35.81 35.74
C CYS A 99 -35.21 35.85 36.48
N THR A 100 -34.22 36.36 35.71
CA THR A 100 -33.32 37.50 36.00
C THR A 100 -32.40 37.43 37.23
N ALA A 101 -31.07 37.34 37.08
CA ALA A 101 -30.11 38.29 36.45
C ALA A 101 -29.54 39.31 37.45
N HIS A 102 -28.47 40.01 37.05
CA HIS A 102 -27.60 40.88 37.85
C HIS A 102 -26.62 40.16 38.82
N ASP A 103 -25.39 40.62 39.02
CA ASP A 103 -24.48 41.31 38.08
C ASP A 103 -23.03 41.38 38.64
N ALA A 104 -22.12 41.96 37.85
CA ALA A 104 -20.92 42.70 38.25
C ALA A 104 -19.77 41.97 39.00
N ASP A 105 -18.66 41.86 38.26
CA ASP A 105 -17.34 42.42 38.58
C ASP A 105 -16.58 42.09 39.88
N GLY A 106 -15.31 41.69 39.67
CA GLY A 106 -14.21 42.23 40.48
C GLY A 106 -13.06 41.25 40.76
N PRO A 107 -11.93 41.31 40.04
CA PRO A 107 -10.80 40.40 40.27
C PRO A 107 -9.88 40.88 41.41
N ARG A 108 -9.17 39.93 42.04
CA ARG A 108 -7.91 40.18 42.74
C ARG A 108 -7.10 38.90 42.96
N ASP A 109 -5.95 38.81 42.30
CA ASP A 109 -4.82 37.96 42.68
C ASP A 109 -3.94 38.78 43.67
N PRO A 110 -3.27 38.16 44.66
CA PRO A 110 -1.83 37.90 44.46
C PRO A 110 -1.25 36.64 45.12
N GLU A 111 -0.11 36.22 44.56
CA GLU A 111 0.83 35.17 45.00
C GLU A 111 1.42 35.32 46.43
N ALA A 112 1.67 34.20 47.13
CA ALA A 112 2.95 33.80 47.79
C ALA A 112 2.86 32.96 49.10
N LEU A 113 3.94 32.20 49.39
CA LEU A 113 4.39 31.63 50.70
C LEU A 113 3.55 30.48 51.33
N LEU A 114 4.07 29.48 52.07
CA LEU A 114 5.43 28.99 52.44
C LEU A 114 5.50 27.45 52.16
N GLN A 115 6.61 26.71 52.00
CA GLN A 115 8.04 26.76 52.38
C GLN A 115 8.42 26.25 53.81
N LYS A 116 9.57 25.53 53.91
CA LYS A 116 10.23 24.90 55.10
C LYS A 116 9.75 23.46 55.39
N ARG A 117 10.57 22.51 55.85
CA ARG A 117 12.01 22.37 56.25
C ARG A 117 12.35 20.85 56.08
N ALA A 118 13.55 20.25 56.24
CA ALA A 118 14.96 20.56 56.51
C ALA A 118 15.75 19.22 56.27
N ALA A 119 17.08 19.06 56.33
CA ALA A 119 18.31 19.83 56.05
C ALA A 119 19.49 18.83 56.25
N GLY A 120 20.73 18.98 55.77
CA GLY A 120 21.41 20.05 55.02
C GLY A 120 22.94 19.87 55.18
N ARG A 121 23.73 20.95 54.99
CA ARG A 121 25.16 21.12 55.41
C ARG A 121 26.22 20.24 54.69
N LEU A 122 27.43 20.71 54.35
CA LEU A 122 28.11 22.01 54.53
C LEU A 122 29.12 22.30 53.39
N VAL A 123 29.22 23.57 52.99
CA VAL A 123 30.41 24.37 52.57
C VAL A 123 31.61 23.68 51.86
N GLY A 124 32.00 24.24 50.71
CA GLY A 124 33.35 24.12 50.15
C GLY A 124 33.55 25.00 48.90
N ALA A 125 34.37 26.06 48.99
CA ALA A 125 34.61 26.99 47.88
C ALA A 125 35.92 26.69 47.13
N GLY A 126 35.94 26.88 45.80
CA GLY A 126 37.18 26.75 45.02
C GLY A 126 37.02 26.99 43.51
N ARG A 127 37.55 28.11 43.00
CA ARG A 127 37.71 28.34 41.55
C ARG A 127 38.91 27.57 41.01
N ALA A 128 38.71 26.68 40.03
CA ALA A 128 39.82 26.13 39.24
C ALA A 128 39.44 25.94 37.76
N ARG A 129 40.00 26.77 36.86
CA ARG A 129 39.92 26.54 35.41
C ARG A 129 40.82 25.36 35.02
N ARG A 130 40.27 24.27 34.46
CA ARG A 130 41.07 23.32 33.64
C ARG A 130 40.34 22.91 32.36
N ARG A 131 41.06 23.04 31.23
CA ARG A 131 40.62 22.61 29.90
C ARG A 131 40.85 21.10 29.72
N ARG A 132 39.84 20.36 29.27
CA ARG A 132 39.97 19.12 28.47
C ARG A 132 38.86 19.18 27.41
N ARG A 133 39.14 19.54 26.15
CA ARG A 133 39.61 18.63 25.08
C ARG A 133 38.78 17.34 25.03
N GLY A 134 37.65 17.38 24.34
CA GLY A 134 37.00 16.18 23.78
C GLY A 134 37.79 15.61 22.60
N PRO A 135 37.48 14.37 22.17
CA PRO A 135 38.19 13.70 21.08
C PRO A 135 37.93 14.35 19.72
N ARG A 136 38.92 14.27 18.82
CA ARG A 136 38.80 14.71 17.42
C ARG A 136 38.41 13.51 16.53
N LEU A 137 37.31 13.62 15.80
CA LEU A 137 37.05 12.76 14.65
C LEU A 137 37.95 13.19 13.47
N PRO A 138 38.45 12.25 12.65
CA PRO A 138 39.35 12.56 11.53
C PRO A 138 38.58 13.19 10.36
N LYS A 139 39.10 14.30 9.80
CA LYS A 139 38.56 14.91 8.57
C LYS A 139 39.02 14.13 7.33
N GLY A 140 38.19 13.22 6.84
CA GLY A 140 38.37 12.62 5.52
C GLY A 140 38.01 13.62 4.42
N VAL A 141 38.99 14.09 3.64
CA VAL A 141 38.77 15.03 2.53
C VAL A 141 38.51 14.23 1.24
N PHE A 142 37.24 13.91 0.97
CA PHE A 142 36.83 13.39 -0.33
C PHE A 142 36.51 14.56 -1.28
N ARG A 143 37.44 14.86 -2.20
CA ARG A 143 37.14 15.70 -3.38
C ARG A 143 36.56 14.81 -4.48
N PRO A 144 35.39 15.12 -5.06
CA PRO A 144 34.98 14.46 -6.30
C PRO A 144 35.95 14.86 -7.43
N ARG A 145 36.48 13.88 -8.17
CA ARG A 145 37.06 14.14 -9.49
C ARG A 145 35.92 14.23 -10.51
N PRO A 146 35.98 15.12 -11.51
CA PRO A 146 34.98 15.16 -12.56
C PRO A 146 35.00 13.84 -13.35
N ARG A 147 33.81 13.30 -13.68
CA ARG A 147 33.69 12.18 -14.61
C ARG A 147 34.02 12.69 -16.01
N GLN A 148 34.96 12.02 -16.68
CA GLN A 148 35.29 12.30 -18.08
C GLN A 148 34.23 11.66 -18.99
N HIS A 149 33.94 12.30 -20.13
CA HIS A 149 33.06 11.73 -21.16
C HIS A 149 33.75 10.55 -21.87
N PRO A 150 33.06 9.43 -22.13
CA PRO A 150 33.44 8.52 -23.20
C PRO A 150 33.11 9.16 -24.56
N HIS A 151 33.92 8.87 -25.57
CA HIS A 151 33.84 9.49 -26.89
C HIS A 151 32.67 8.97 -27.74
N ARG A 152 32.15 9.83 -28.64
CA ARG A 152 31.36 9.40 -29.81
C ARG A 152 32.29 8.84 -30.90
N CYS A 153 31.86 7.77 -31.56
CA CYS A 153 32.20 7.45 -32.95
C CYS A 153 30.94 6.94 -33.67
N PRO A 154 30.89 6.98 -35.02
CA PRO A 154 29.62 7.03 -35.75
C PRO A 154 29.08 5.66 -36.20
N VAL A 155 27.81 5.66 -36.62
CA VAL A 155 27.23 4.69 -37.55
C VAL A 155 26.35 5.45 -38.54
N ASP A 156 26.33 5.01 -39.80
CA ASP A 156 25.96 5.87 -40.93
C ASP A 156 24.46 6.04 -41.20
N ARG A 157 24.14 7.13 -41.92
CA ARG A 157 22.82 7.33 -42.54
C ARG A 157 22.81 6.71 -43.94
N VAL A 158 21.83 5.85 -44.20
CA VAL A 158 21.40 5.48 -45.56
C VAL A 158 19.91 5.77 -45.67
N SER A 159 19.47 6.37 -46.79
CA SER A 159 18.11 6.90 -46.94
C SER A 159 17.61 6.81 -48.38
N ILE A 160 16.53 6.05 -48.63
CA ILE A 160 15.82 5.99 -49.93
C ILE A 160 14.29 5.93 -49.74
N SER A 161 13.68 7.12 -49.77
CA SER A 161 12.49 7.54 -50.54
C SER A 161 11.36 6.59 -51.02
N ILE A 162 10.11 7.01 -50.70
CA ILE A 162 8.96 7.33 -51.63
C ILE A 162 8.08 6.14 -52.14
N PRO A 163 6.76 6.28 -52.47
CA PRO A 163 5.89 7.48 -52.67
C PRO A 163 4.54 7.56 -51.87
N HIS A 164 3.79 8.66 -52.09
CA HIS A 164 2.37 8.91 -51.72
C HIS A 164 1.36 8.56 -52.86
N LEU A 165 0.05 8.52 -52.53
CA LEU A 165 -1.20 8.89 -53.28
C LEU A 165 -2.41 8.16 -52.63
N SER A 166 -3.70 8.53 -52.69
CA SER A 166 -4.45 9.82 -52.75
C SER A 166 -5.96 9.57 -52.48
N HIS A 167 -6.77 10.59 -52.16
CA HIS A 167 -8.22 10.46 -51.87
C HIS A 167 -9.10 10.07 -53.07
N VAL A 168 -10.14 9.24 -52.84
CA VAL A 168 -11.44 9.21 -53.56
C VAL A 168 -12.55 8.73 -52.59
N SER A 169 -13.81 9.17 -52.78
CA SER A 169 -15.06 8.65 -52.15
C SER A 169 -16.26 9.13 -53.01
N PRO A 170 -17.50 8.69 -52.74
CA PRO A 170 -18.03 7.31 -52.73
C PRO A 170 -19.15 7.12 -53.80
N MET A 171 -19.77 5.95 -53.89
CA MET A 171 -21.09 5.74 -54.54
C MET A 171 -21.87 4.59 -53.88
N ASP A 172 -23.20 4.66 -53.95
CA ASP A 172 -24.20 3.79 -53.32
C ASP A 172 -24.78 2.74 -54.29
N ASP A 173 -25.36 1.64 -53.77
CA ASP A 173 -26.67 1.11 -54.21
C ASP A 173 -27.25 0.09 -53.19
N ASP A 174 -28.53 -0.25 -53.32
CA ASP A 174 -29.38 -0.97 -52.35
C ASP A 174 -29.34 -2.53 -52.42
N GLY A 175 -29.77 -3.21 -51.33
CA GLY A 175 -29.97 -4.67 -51.34
C GLY A 175 -30.49 -5.29 -50.03
N LEU A 176 -31.68 -5.90 -50.06
CA LEU A 176 -32.35 -6.56 -48.92
C LEU A 176 -32.20 -8.11 -49.01
N VAL A 177 -32.49 -8.97 -48.01
CA VAL A 177 -33.34 -8.92 -46.80
C VAL A 177 -32.70 -9.78 -45.65
N PRO A 178 -33.25 -9.90 -44.41
CA PRO A 178 -32.43 -10.21 -43.20
C PRO A 178 -32.32 -11.69 -42.79
N ARG A 179 -31.37 -12.00 -41.86
CA ARG A 179 -31.56 -13.06 -40.83
C ARG A 179 -30.64 -12.96 -39.59
N SER A 180 -31.27 -13.06 -38.42
CA SER A 180 -30.81 -13.62 -37.11
C SER A 180 -29.42 -13.29 -36.54
N ASP A 181 -29.45 -12.75 -35.33
CA ASP A 181 -28.60 -13.08 -34.18
C ASP A 181 -27.07 -13.12 -34.34
N ARG A 182 -26.42 -12.06 -33.84
CA ARG A 182 -25.10 -12.17 -33.22
C ARG A 182 -24.91 -11.12 -32.13
N CYS A 183 -24.44 -11.55 -30.96
CA CYS A 183 -24.09 -10.66 -29.86
C CYS A 183 -22.83 -9.85 -30.24
N PRO A 184 -22.79 -8.52 -30.02
CA PRO A 184 -21.66 -7.70 -30.44
C PRO A 184 -20.40 -8.01 -29.62
N GLU A 185 -19.28 -8.26 -30.30
CA GLU A 185 -17.98 -8.48 -29.67
C GLU A 185 -17.51 -7.22 -28.93
N HIS A 186 -17.32 -7.32 -27.62
CA HIS A 186 -16.77 -6.23 -26.81
C HIS A 186 -15.27 -6.00 -27.13
N ARG A 187 -14.99 -5.25 -28.19
CA ARG A 187 -13.73 -4.52 -28.30
C ARG A 187 -13.65 -3.48 -27.16
N PRO A 188 -12.53 -3.38 -26.42
CA PRO A 188 -12.40 -2.40 -25.36
C PRO A 188 -12.28 -0.99 -25.97
N ILE A 189 -13.39 -0.25 -26.02
CA ILE A 189 -13.40 1.17 -26.37
C ILE A 189 -12.81 1.96 -25.18
N LEU A 190 -11.49 2.02 -25.15
CA LEU A 190 -10.76 3.04 -24.40
C LEU A 190 -11.12 4.40 -25.01
N HIS A 191 -12.09 5.09 -24.40
CA HIS A 191 -12.33 6.50 -24.69
C HIS A 191 -11.08 7.29 -24.31
N VAL A 192 -10.29 7.67 -25.30
CA VAL A 192 -9.12 8.55 -25.13
C VAL A 192 -9.62 9.96 -24.85
N VAL A 193 -9.90 10.24 -23.59
CA VAL A 193 -9.89 11.61 -23.08
C VAL A 193 -8.43 12.06 -23.12
N GLN A 194 -8.08 12.95 -24.05
CA GLN A 194 -6.80 13.63 -24.00
C GLN A 194 -6.87 14.64 -22.84
N ALA A 195 -6.17 14.37 -21.75
CA ALA A 195 -5.94 15.39 -20.73
C ALA A 195 -5.12 16.53 -21.37
N PRO A 196 -5.48 17.81 -21.15
CA PRO A 196 -4.71 18.93 -21.70
C PRO A 196 -3.30 18.94 -21.08
N SER A 197 -2.28 19.07 -21.93
CA SER A 197 -0.88 19.14 -21.51
C SER A 197 -0.68 20.28 -20.51
N ALA A 198 -0.11 19.99 -19.34
CA ALA A 198 -0.37 20.79 -18.13
C ALA A 198 0.41 22.13 -18.02
N ARG A 199 0.76 22.76 -19.15
CA ARG A 199 1.44 24.07 -19.22
C ARG A 199 0.57 25.10 -19.96
N GLY A 200 -0.09 25.98 -19.20
CA GLY A 200 -0.76 27.17 -19.73
C GLY A 200 -2.05 27.55 -19.00
N GLU A 201 -2.99 26.62 -18.84
CA GLU A 201 -4.39 26.96 -18.52
C GLU A 201 -4.67 27.34 -17.05
N ARG A 202 -3.78 26.99 -16.11
CA ARG A 202 -4.06 27.06 -14.66
C ARG A 202 -3.07 27.90 -13.83
N GLY A 203 -2.22 28.70 -14.47
CA GLY A 203 -1.24 29.60 -13.80
C GLY A 203 -0.06 28.92 -13.10
N TRP A 204 -0.17 27.63 -12.79
CA TRP A 204 0.91 26.81 -12.25
C TRP A 204 2.09 26.67 -13.22
N GLN A 205 3.31 26.69 -12.69
CA GLN A 205 4.55 26.67 -13.47
C GLN A 205 5.07 25.25 -13.71
N MET A 206 4.69 24.30 -12.85
CA MET A 206 5.14 22.91 -12.88
C MET A 206 4.01 21.98 -13.33
N THR A 207 4.37 20.91 -14.04
CA THR A 207 3.50 19.74 -14.16
C THR A 207 3.31 19.06 -12.80
N SER A 208 2.27 18.24 -12.68
CA SER A 208 2.00 17.44 -11.47
C SER A 208 3.16 16.50 -11.10
N ARG A 209 3.79 15.87 -12.10
CA ARG A 209 5.00 15.06 -11.95
C ARG A 209 6.20 15.87 -11.45
N GLU A 210 6.50 17.02 -12.07
CA GLU A 210 7.59 17.91 -11.64
C GLU A 210 7.35 18.38 -10.19
N ARG A 211 6.11 18.75 -9.84
CA ARG A 211 5.69 19.19 -8.50
C ARG A 211 5.88 18.11 -7.42
N VAL A 212 5.44 16.89 -7.68
CA VAL A 212 5.59 15.75 -6.76
C VAL A 212 7.06 15.37 -6.59
N LEU A 213 7.84 15.31 -7.68
CA LEU A 213 9.26 14.99 -7.61
C LEU A 213 10.07 16.06 -6.86
N ALA A 214 9.79 17.35 -7.07
CA ALA A 214 10.40 18.43 -6.29
C ALA A 214 10.09 18.31 -4.79
N ALA A 215 8.82 18.05 -4.43
CA ALA A 215 8.46 17.82 -3.04
C ALA A 215 9.22 16.62 -2.43
N ILE A 216 9.39 15.51 -3.17
CA ILE A 216 10.17 14.35 -2.70
C ILE A 216 11.68 14.67 -2.59
N ASN A 217 12.20 15.56 -3.45
CA ASN A 217 13.59 16.02 -3.39
C ASN A 217 13.88 17.02 -2.25
N HIS A 218 12.88 17.42 -1.45
CA HIS A 218 12.96 18.54 -0.50
C HIS A 218 13.22 19.92 -1.15
N GLU A 219 12.70 20.10 -2.37
CA GLU A 219 12.65 21.36 -3.09
C GLU A 219 11.24 21.97 -2.89
N GLU A 220 11.10 23.31 -2.88
CA GLU A 220 9.78 23.96 -2.82
C GLU A 220 9.19 24.05 -4.24
N PRO A 221 8.09 23.32 -4.55
CA PRO A 221 7.40 23.46 -5.83
C PRO A 221 6.50 24.72 -5.87
N ASP A 222 5.82 24.95 -6.99
CA ASP A 222 4.89 26.08 -7.15
C ASP A 222 3.67 26.03 -6.19
N ARG A 223 3.17 24.84 -5.87
CA ARG A 223 2.20 24.58 -4.80
C ARG A 223 2.44 23.19 -4.20
N VAL A 224 1.96 22.97 -2.97
CA VAL A 224 1.92 21.64 -2.36
C VAL A 224 1.21 20.65 -3.31
N PRO A 225 1.84 19.52 -3.68
CA PRO A 225 1.19 18.47 -4.45
C PRO A 225 0.10 17.75 -3.63
N ILE A 226 -0.92 17.26 -4.32
CA ILE A 226 -2.10 16.62 -3.71
C ILE A 226 -2.21 15.17 -4.18
N ASP A 227 -2.45 14.25 -3.26
CA ASP A 227 -2.88 12.87 -3.53
C ASP A 227 -4.38 12.74 -3.25
N PHE A 228 -5.17 12.66 -4.32
CA PHE A 228 -6.59 12.30 -4.26
C PHE A 228 -6.75 10.81 -4.55
N ALA A 229 -6.60 9.99 -3.50
CA ALA A 229 -6.91 8.55 -3.51
C ALA A 229 -6.07 7.67 -4.48
N ALA A 230 -4.82 8.04 -4.76
CA ALA A 230 -3.88 7.27 -5.59
C ALA A 230 -3.13 6.13 -4.85
N TRP A 231 -3.40 5.93 -3.55
CA TRP A 231 -2.90 4.79 -2.79
C TRP A 231 -4.03 4.07 -2.02
N ARG A 232 -3.86 2.76 -1.77
CA ARG A 232 -4.85 1.92 -1.06
C ARG A 232 -5.03 2.25 0.43
N SER A 233 -4.25 3.19 0.95
CA SER A 233 -4.37 3.73 2.31
C SER A 233 -4.61 5.25 2.35
N SER A 234 -4.71 5.92 1.20
CA SER A 234 -5.20 7.32 1.06
C SER A 234 -6.49 7.41 0.22
N GLY A 235 -7.06 6.26 -0.12
CA GLY A 235 -8.21 6.05 -0.97
C GLY A 235 -9.55 6.52 -0.40
N ILE A 236 -10.64 6.18 -1.10
CA ILE A 236 -12.00 6.55 -0.71
C ILE A 236 -12.97 5.38 -0.92
N GLN A 237 -13.76 5.07 0.12
CA GLN A 237 -14.73 3.99 0.07
C GLN A 237 -15.89 4.32 -0.89
N ALA A 238 -16.35 3.31 -1.62
CA ALA A 238 -17.35 3.44 -2.68
C ALA A 238 -18.64 4.19 -2.31
N PRO A 239 -19.23 4.08 -1.09
CA PRO A 239 -20.40 4.88 -0.72
C PRO A 239 -20.11 6.39 -0.61
N ALA A 240 -18.96 6.77 -0.06
CA ALA A 240 -18.52 8.16 0.04
C ALA A 240 -18.16 8.73 -1.33
N TYR A 241 -17.44 7.97 -2.16
CA TYR A 241 -17.13 8.34 -3.55
C TYR A 241 -18.41 8.56 -4.38
N ALA A 242 -19.39 7.66 -4.25
CA ALA A 242 -20.68 7.80 -4.91
C ALA A 242 -21.51 8.99 -4.39
N ALA A 243 -21.39 9.36 -3.12
CA ALA A 243 -22.00 10.57 -2.57
C ALA A 243 -21.34 11.85 -3.12
N LEU A 244 -20.01 11.87 -3.20
CA LEU A 244 -19.21 12.98 -3.73
C LEU A 244 -19.53 13.29 -5.20
N ARG A 245 -19.61 12.25 -6.04
CA ARG A 245 -20.05 12.36 -7.45
C ARG A 245 -21.44 12.97 -7.60
N ARG A 246 -22.39 12.58 -6.74
CA ARG A 246 -23.75 13.15 -6.74
C ARG A 246 -23.76 14.61 -6.26
N HIS A 247 -23.04 14.93 -5.19
CA HIS A 247 -22.94 16.28 -4.65
C HIS A 247 -22.32 17.27 -5.67
N LEU A 248 -21.28 16.85 -6.39
CA LEU A 248 -20.59 17.66 -7.40
C LEU A 248 -21.26 17.62 -8.78
N GLY A 249 -22.25 16.75 -9.02
CA GLY A 249 -22.80 16.45 -10.34
C GLY A 249 -21.88 15.67 -11.30
N ILE A 250 -20.58 15.56 -10.99
CA ILE A 250 -19.56 14.93 -11.83
C ILE A 250 -19.81 13.42 -11.95
N ASN A 251 -20.03 12.96 -13.18
CA ASN A 251 -20.26 11.56 -13.54
C ASN A 251 -21.38 10.83 -12.76
N ALA A 252 -22.31 11.56 -12.12
CA ALA A 252 -23.28 11.01 -11.18
C ALA A 252 -24.16 9.87 -11.75
N GLY A 253 -24.42 9.86 -13.07
CA GLY A 253 -25.16 8.79 -13.78
C GLY A 253 -24.30 7.65 -14.37
N ARG A 254 -22.97 7.75 -14.34
CA ARG A 254 -22.02 6.73 -14.85
C ARG A 254 -21.61 5.79 -13.72
N LEU A 255 -21.35 4.52 -14.03
CA LEU A 255 -20.74 3.57 -13.08
C LEU A 255 -19.23 3.85 -12.96
N PHE A 256 -18.76 4.13 -11.75
CA PHE A 256 -17.32 4.11 -11.40
C PHE A 256 -16.86 2.67 -11.13
N LYS A 257 -15.56 2.42 -10.99
CA LYS A 257 -15.01 1.10 -10.67
C LYS A 257 -14.68 0.92 -9.19
N LEU A 258 -14.83 -0.31 -8.68
CA LEU A 258 -14.34 -0.76 -7.38
C LEU A 258 -13.07 -1.62 -7.58
N TYR A 259 -11.88 -1.10 -7.27
CA TYR A 259 -10.62 -1.81 -7.57
C TYR A 259 -10.05 -2.59 -6.37
N ASP A 260 -10.11 -2.02 -5.15
CA ASP A 260 -9.78 -2.76 -3.93
C ASP A 260 -11.05 -3.35 -3.30
N LEU A 261 -11.13 -4.68 -3.34
CA LEU A 261 -12.24 -5.45 -2.77
C LEU A 261 -12.13 -5.63 -1.26
N MET A 262 -10.93 -5.47 -0.67
CA MET A 262 -10.70 -5.65 0.76
C MET A 262 -11.34 -4.51 1.57
N GLN A 263 -11.12 -3.27 1.13
CA GLN A 263 -11.61 -2.06 1.80
C GLN A 263 -12.75 -1.36 1.05
N GLN A 264 -13.20 -1.93 -0.07
CA GLN A 264 -14.22 -1.40 -0.97
C GLN A 264 -13.91 0.02 -1.47
N LEU A 265 -12.70 0.22 -1.99
CA LEU A 265 -12.24 1.51 -2.52
C LEU A 265 -12.64 1.71 -3.99
N ALA A 266 -13.11 2.91 -4.30
CA ALA A 266 -13.35 3.34 -5.67
C ALA A 266 -12.03 3.68 -6.38
N GLU A 267 -11.93 3.38 -7.68
CA GLU A 267 -10.87 3.95 -8.52
C GLU A 267 -11.24 5.40 -8.84
N PRO A 268 -10.39 6.40 -8.53
CA PRO A 268 -10.69 7.80 -8.84
C PRO A 268 -10.72 8.07 -10.35
N GLU A 269 -11.79 8.72 -10.79
CA GLU A 269 -11.94 9.20 -12.17
C GLU A 269 -11.14 10.50 -12.38
N LEU A 270 -10.58 10.68 -13.57
CA LEU A 270 -9.79 11.87 -13.93
C LEU A 270 -10.56 13.16 -13.66
N GLU A 271 -11.86 13.18 -13.95
CA GLU A 271 -12.73 14.34 -13.72
C GLU A 271 -12.82 14.76 -12.23
N LEU A 272 -12.55 13.85 -11.27
CA LEU A 272 -12.45 14.19 -9.84
C LEU A 272 -11.01 14.45 -9.38
N ILE A 273 -10.02 13.76 -9.94
CA ILE A 273 -8.60 14.08 -9.71
C ILE A 273 -8.33 15.54 -10.11
N GLU A 274 -8.82 15.95 -11.29
CA GLU A 274 -8.68 17.32 -11.80
C GLU A 274 -9.46 18.34 -10.96
N ARG A 275 -10.69 18.02 -10.53
CA ARG A 275 -11.50 18.89 -9.65
C ARG A 275 -10.79 19.17 -8.32
N PHE A 276 -10.04 18.22 -7.78
CA PHE A 276 -9.32 18.39 -6.51
C PHE A 276 -7.81 18.65 -6.68
N HIS A 277 -7.39 19.04 -7.90
CA HIS A 277 -6.00 19.36 -8.24
C HIS A 277 -4.99 18.26 -7.85
N GLY A 278 -5.43 17.00 -7.85
CA GLY A 278 -4.58 15.84 -7.58
C GLY A 278 -3.44 15.75 -8.60
N ASP A 279 -2.28 15.30 -8.13
CA ASP A 279 -1.02 15.29 -8.88
C ASP A 279 -0.49 13.87 -9.15
N VAL A 280 -1.18 12.84 -8.64
CA VAL A 280 -0.71 11.46 -8.57
C VAL A 280 -1.77 10.52 -9.13
N VAL A 281 -1.34 9.50 -9.89
CA VAL A 281 -2.18 8.40 -10.37
C VAL A 281 -1.54 7.04 -10.06
N GLN A 282 -2.38 6.03 -9.84
CA GLN A 282 -1.93 4.70 -9.45
C GLN A 282 -1.66 3.80 -10.67
N ILE A 283 -0.64 2.94 -10.55
CA ILE A 283 -0.45 1.75 -11.38
C ILE A 283 -0.81 0.53 -10.52
N HIS A 284 -1.85 -0.20 -10.92
CA HIS A 284 -2.40 -1.31 -10.14
C HIS A 284 -1.70 -2.63 -10.43
N ARG A 285 -1.65 -3.49 -9.41
CA ARG A 285 -1.44 -4.94 -9.56
C ARG A 285 -2.61 -5.56 -10.35
N LEU A 286 -2.38 -6.69 -11.02
CA LEU A 286 -3.43 -7.40 -11.76
C LEU A 286 -4.45 -8.05 -10.82
N GLU A 287 -3.97 -8.56 -9.68
CA GLU A 287 -4.77 -9.19 -8.62
C GLU A 287 -4.56 -8.45 -7.28
N PRO A 288 -5.11 -7.23 -7.11
CA PRO A 288 -4.84 -6.41 -5.94
C PRO A 288 -5.42 -7.00 -4.65
N SER A 289 -6.54 -7.74 -4.72
CA SER A 289 -7.29 -8.21 -3.56
C SER A 289 -7.79 -9.65 -3.80
N PHE A 290 -7.51 -10.56 -2.86
CA PHE A 290 -8.02 -11.95 -2.83
C PHE A 290 -7.78 -12.82 -4.08
N GLY A 291 -6.77 -12.52 -4.91
CA GLY A 291 -6.53 -13.25 -6.17
C GLY A 291 -7.58 -12.97 -7.26
N ILE A 292 -8.34 -11.87 -7.14
CA ILE A 292 -9.38 -11.50 -8.10
C ILE A 292 -8.82 -10.46 -9.07
N ARG A 293 -8.85 -10.79 -10.36
CA ARG A 293 -8.28 -9.99 -11.46
C ARG A 293 -9.12 -8.76 -11.80
N ILE A 294 -8.47 -7.61 -12.00
CA ILE A 294 -9.12 -6.34 -12.36
C ILE A 294 -9.00 -5.97 -13.86
N ASP A 295 -8.69 -6.95 -14.71
CA ASP A 295 -8.61 -6.80 -16.17
C ASP A 295 -9.98 -6.73 -16.87
N ALA A 296 -11.00 -7.38 -16.28
CA ALA A 296 -12.37 -7.40 -16.78
C ALA A 296 -13.39 -6.94 -15.73
N TRP A 297 -14.48 -6.31 -16.18
CA TRP A 297 -15.42 -5.58 -15.32
C TRP A 297 -16.88 -5.97 -15.61
N LYS A 298 -17.73 -5.97 -14.57
CA LYS A 298 -19.17 -6.18 -14.67
C LYS A 298 -19.96 -5.17 -13.81
N PRO A 299 -21.18 -4.76 -14.20
CA PRO A 299 -22.02 -3.93 -13.35
C PRO A 299 -22.54 -4.72 -12.15
N MET A 300 -22.52 -4.11 -10.95
CA MET A 300 -23.06 -4.70 -9.73
C MET A 300 -23.63 -3.64 -8.79
N THR A 301 -24.71 -3.98 -8.08
CA THR A 301 -25.15 -3.26 -6.87
C THR A 301 -24.36 -3.82 -5.69
N LEU A 302 -23.59 -2.99 -4.98
CA LEU A 302 -22.64 -3.45 -3.97
C LEU A 302 -23.32 -4.17 -2.78
N PRO A 303 -22.66 -5.20 -2.23
CA PRO A 303 -23.13 -5.92 -1.05
C PRO A 303 -23.03 -5.08 0.23
N GLY A 304 -24.07 -5.14 1.07
CA GLY A 304 -24.11 -4.45 2.37
C GLY A 304 -25.06 -3.25 2.40
N ALA A 305 -25.31 -2.73 3.60
CA ALA A 305 -26.13 -1.53 3.79
C ALA A 305 -25.24 -0.27 3.68
N PRO A 306 -25.62 0.75 2.88
CA PRO A 306 -24.94 2.03 2.93
C PRO A 306 -25.16 2.66 4.32
N PRO A 307 -24.13 3.28 4.93
CA PRO A 307 -24.32 4.00 6.19
C PRO A 307 -25.40 5.08 5.99
N SER A 308 -26.29 5.18 6.96
CA SER A 308 -27.47 6.08 6.92
C SER A 308 -28.53 5.77 5.85
N GLY A 309 -28.61 4.54 5.33
CA GLY A 309 -29.78 4.06 4.59
C GLY A 309 -30.01 4.70 3.22
N GLY A 310 -28.94 5.19 2.57
CA GLY A 310 -28.98 5.79 1.25
C GLY A 310 -29.33 4.83 0.10
N LEU A 311 -29.34 5.35 -1.13
CA LEU A 311 -29.61 4.57 -2.34
C LEU A 311 -28.58 3.43 -2.54
N PRO A 312 -28.98 2.28 -3.11
CA PRO A 312 -28.05 1.20 -3.42
C PRO A 312 -26.93 1.64 -4.35
N ILE A 313 -25.68 1.39 -3.96
CA ILE A 313 -24.50 1.82 -4.73
C ILE A 313 -24.29 0.89 -5.91
N LYS A 314 -24.51 1.40 -7.13
CA LYS A 314 -24.18 0.69 -8.38
C LYS A 314 -22.81 1.14 -8.88
N CYS A 315 -21.95 0.18 -9.22
CA CYS A 315 -20.62 0.41 -9.77
C CYS A 315 -20.23 -0.72 -10.74
N LEU A 316 -19.06 -0.59 -11.37
CA LEU A 316 -18.35 -1.68 -12.00
C LEU A 316 -17.48 -2.38 -10.94
N VAL A 317 -17.63 -3.70 -10.84
CA VAL A 317 -16.77 -4.56 -10.02
C VAL A 317 -15.97 -5.49 -10.94
N PRO A 318 -14.87 -6.09 -10.46
CA PRO A 318 -14.13 -7.09 -11.22
C PRO A 318 -15.04 -8.25 -11.65
N ARG A 319 -14.83 -8.78 -12.86
CA ARG A 319 -15.68 -9.83 -13.47
C ARG A 319 -15.88 -11.02 -12.53
N ASP A 320 -14.83 -11.41 -11.83
CA ASP A 320 -14.80 -12.65 -11.04
C ASP A 320 -15.06 -12.42 -9.54
N TYR A 321 -15.34 -11.18 -9.12
CA TYR A 321 -15.84 -10.85 -7.78
C TYR A 321 -17.28 -11.36 -7.60
N ASN A 322 -17.47 -12.40 -6.78
CA ASN A 322 -18.76 -13.05 -6.59
C ASN A 322 -19.04 -13.28 -5.08
N PRO A 323 -19.38 -12.22 -4.33
CA PRO A 323 -19.65 -12.33 -2.89
C PRO A 323 -20.97 -13.06 -2.61
N VAL A 324 -20.94 -14.05 -1.71
CA VAL A 324 -22.08 -14.90 -1.34
C VAL A 324 -22.67 -14.43 -0.02
N PRO A 325 -23.99 -14.23 0.12
CA PRO A 325 -24.60 -13.79 1.38
C PRO A 325 -24.56 -14.89 2.45
N ARG A 326 -24.32 -14.51 3.71
CA ARG A 326 -24.19 -15.43 4.84
C ARG A 326 -25.48 -15.57 5.65
N PRO A 327 -25.76 -16.75 6.25
CA PRO A 327 -26.74 -16.87 7.34
C PRO A 327 -26.36 -15.94 8.50
N GLY A 328 -27.33 -15.17 9.01
CA GLY A 328 -27.08 -14.10 9.98
C GLY A 328 -26.66 -12.75 9.37
N GLY A 329 -26.53 -12.67 8.04
CA GLY A 329 -26.12 -11.46 7.31
C GLY A 329 -24.61 -11.34 7.15
N GLY A 330 -24.20 -10.37 6.33
CA GLY A 330 -22.82 -10.29 5.83
C GLY A 330 -22.59 -11.19 4.62
N TRP A 331 -21.33 -11.27 4.19
CA TRP A 331 -20.94 -11.84 2.91
C TRP A 331 -19.63 -12.64 3.02
N SER A 332 -19.41 -13.56 2.09
CA SER A 332 -18.19 -14.37 1.96
C SER A 332 -17.63 -14.30 0.55
N LEU A 333 -16.31 -14.35 0.43
CA LEU A 333 -15.60 -14.61 -0.82
C LEU A 333 -14.94 -15.98 -0.77
N PHE A 334 -14.95 -16.65 -1.91
CA PHE A 334 -14.40 -17.99 -2.10
C PHE A 334 -13.38 -17.98 -3.25
N ALA A 335 -12.29 -18.73 -3.09
CA ALA A 335 -11.37 -19.05 -4.17
C ALA A 335 -11.99 -20.12 -5.12
N PRO A 336 -11.42 -20.33 -6.33
CA PRO A 336 -11.99 -21.24 -7.33
C PRO A 336 -12.05 -22.72 -6.92
N ASP A 337 -11.32 -23.12 -5.87
CA ASP A 337 -11.34 -24.44 -5.24
C ASP A 337 -12.49 -24.63 -4.23
N GLY A 338 -13.21 -23.56 -3.87
CA GLY A 338 -14.22 -23.54 -2.82
C GLY A 338 -13.71 -23.15 -1.43
N THR A 339 -12.43 -22.79 -1.28
CA THR A 339 -11.89 -22.28 -0.01
C THR A 339 -12.46 -20.90 0.29
N GLU A 340 -13.04 -20.71 1.48
CA GLU A 340 -13.50 -19.39 1.94
C GLU A 340 -12.29 -18.51 2.29
N VAL A 341 -12.01 -17.48 1.49
CA VAL A 341 -10.82 -16.63 1.64
C VAL A 341 -11.07 -15.38 2.49
N ALA A 342 -12.28 -14.81 2.45
CA ALA A 342 -12.60 -13.58 3.18
C ALA A 342 -14.08 -13.46 3.57
N ARG A 343 -14.38 -12.67 4.61
CA ARG A 343 -15.74 -12.37 5.10
C ARG A 343 -15.95 -10.89 5.35
N MET A 344 -17.14 -10.40 5.05
CA MET A 344 -17.61 -9.06 5.44
C MET A 344 -18.80 -9.19 6.39
N LEU A 345 -18.77 -8.49 7.53
CA LEU A 345 -19.87 -8.48 8.49
C LEU A 345 -21.11 -7.75 7.93
N ALA A 346 -22.31 -8.03 8.49
CA ALA A 346 -23.56 -7.39 8.06
C ALA A 346 -23.54 -5.85 8.19
N SER A 347 -22.82 -5.34 9.18
CA SER A 347 -22.55 -3.92 9.44
C SER A 347 -21.14 -3.47 9.01
N GLY A 348 -20.39 -4.33 8.32
CA GLY A 348 -19.01 -4.08 7.92
C GLY A 348 -18.90 -3.37 6.57
N GLY A 349 -17.86 -2.56 6.41
CA GLY A 349 -17.45 -1.98 5.12
C GLY A 349 -16.28 -2.71 4.46
N TYR A 350 -15.78 -3.79 5.06
CA TYR A 350 -14.51 -4.45 4.75
C TYR A 350 -14.69 -5.97 4.60
N PHE A 351 -13.92 -6.58 3.71
CA PHE A 351 -13.68 -8.02 3.69
C PHE A 351 -12.41 -8.34 4.48
N GLU A 352 -12.56 -9.02 5.61
CA GLU A 352 -11.47 -9.53 6.44
C GLU A 352 -11.02 -10.90 5.90
N PRO A 353 -9.70 -11.18 5.78
CA PRO A 353 -9.22 -12.50 5.40
C PRO A 353 -9.55 -13.54 6.49
N VAL A 354 -9.95 -14.74 6.09
CA VAL A 354 -10.26 -15.86 7.01
C VAL A 354 -9.54 -17.16 6.68
N HIS A 355 -8.75 -17.18 5.60
CA HIS A 355 -7.82 -18.26 5.27
C HIS A 355 -6.39 -17.80 5.48
N PHE A 356 -5.61 -18.59 6.24
CA PHE A 356 -4.26 -18.27 6.70
C PHE A 356 -3.34 -19.48 6.43
N PRO A 357 -2.57 -19.51 5.32
CA PRO A 357 -1.88 -20.72 4.84
C PRO A 357 -0.92 -21.40 5.82
N LEU A 358 -0.33 -20.63 6.77
CA LEU A 358 0.65 -21.11 7.75
C LEU A 358 0.11 -21.20 9.19
N ALA A 359 -1.19 -20.94 9.44
CA ALA A 359 -1.74 -20.96 10.80
C ALA A 359 -1.43 -22.24 11.59
N ASN A 360 -1.34 -23.38 10.90
CA ASN A 360 -1.05 -24.68 11.50
C ASN A 360 0.42 -25.14 11.38
N ALA A 361 1.30 -24.38 10.70
CA ALA A 361 2.71 -24.74 10.53
C ALA A 361 3.41 -24.95 11.89
N ARG A 362 4.30 -25.92 12.02
CA ARG A 362 5.07 -26.18 13.27
C ARG A 362 6.57 -26.34 13.03
N THR A 363 7.00 -26.33 11.78
CA THR A 363 8.39 -26.55 11.36
C THR A 363 8.79 -25.62 10.20
N PRO A 364 10.09 -25.37 9.98
CA PRO A 364 10.58 -24.70 8.78
C PRO A 364 10.09 -25.34 7.46
N ASP A 365 9.93 -26.67 7.43
CA ASP A 365 9.50 -27.39 6.23
C ASP A 365 8.05 -27.07 5.86
N ASP A 366 7.16 -26.81 6.84
CA ASP A 366 5.79 -26.36 6.58
C ASP A 366 5.74 -25.01 5.86
N ILE A 367 6.74 -24.15 6.06
CA ILE A 367 6.86 -22.84 5.39
C ILE A 367 7.29 -23.02 3.93
N GLU A 368 8.17 -23.97 3.64
CA GLU A 368 8.62 -24.27 2.27
C GLU A 368 7.60 -25.11 1.48
N ALA A 369 6.74 -25.87 2.17
CA ALA A 369 5.75 -26.75 1.56
C ALA A 369 4.54 -26.02 0.93
N ILE A 370 4.22 -24.79 1.35
CA ILE A 370 3.11 -24.03 0.77
C ILE A 370 3.46 -23.42 -0.60
N PRO A 371 2.46 -23.16 -1.48
CA PRO A 371 2.68 -22.40 -2.71
C PRO A 371 3.13 -20.96 -2.42
N TRP A 372 4.24 -20.54 -3.05
CA TRP A 372 4.73 -19.17 -3.03
C TRP A 372 4.68 -18.57 -4.45
N PRO A 373 3.50 -18.09 -4.91
CA PRO A 373 3.29 -17.69 -6.30
C PRO A 373 4.11 -16.46 -6.68
N VAL A 374 4.86 -16.53 -7.78
CA VAL A 374 5.67 -15.41 -8.30
C VAL A 374 4.87 -14.67 -9.39
N MET A 375 4.97 -13.35 -9.40
CA MET A 375 4.40 -12.46 -10.43
C MET A 375 4.61 -13.02 -11.84
N THR A 376 3.54 -13.08 -12.61
CA THR A 376 3.56 -13.61 -13.97
C THR A 376 4.02 -12.55 -14.98
N ALA A 377 4.52 -12.99 -16.14
CA ALA A 377 4.78 -12.10 -17.27
C ALA A 377 3.52 -11.38 -17.78
N GLU A 378 2.33 -11.95 -17.52
CA GLU A 378 1.04 -11.31 -17.81
C GLU A 378 0.76 -10.15 -16.85
N GLU A 379 0.97 -10.34 -15.54
CA GLU A 379 0.85 -9.24 -14.57
C GLU A 379 1.88 -8.13 -14.85
N ALA A 380 3.13 -8.50 -15.18
CA ALA A 380 4.15 -7.54 -15.62
C ALA A 380 3.70 -6.74 -16.85
N ALA A 381 3.06 -7.38 -17.83
CA ALA A 381 2.52 -6.70 -19.01
C ALA A 381 1.32 -5.79 -18.66
N PHE A 382 0.44 -6.21 -17.75
CA PHE A 382 -0.68 -5.40 -17.25
C PHE A 382 -0.21 -4.14 -16.49
N ILE A 383 0.82 -4.28 -15.65
CA ILE A 383 1.46 -3.19 -14.91
C ILE A 383 2.14 -2.20 -15.89
N ARG A 384 2.92 -2.74 -16.84
CA ARG A 384 3.58 -1.95 -17.89
C ARG A 384 2.57 -1.18 -18.74
N ALA A 385 1.49 -1.81 -19.19
CA ALA A 385 0.50 -1.18 -20.06
C ALA A 385 -0.20 0.03 -19.40
N GLN A 386 -0.48 -0.04 -18.10
CA GLN A 386 -0.98 1.10 -17.33
C GLN A 386 0.07 2.22 -17.20
N ALA A 387 1.31 1.86 -16.88
CA ALA A 387 2.40 2.83 -16.71
C ALA A 387 2.70 3.57 -18.03
N GLU A 388 2.75 2.85 -19.16
CA GLU A 388 2.89 3.41 -20.50
C GLU A 388 1.66 4.21 -20.94
N HIS A 389 0.45 3.86 -20.49
CA HIS A 389 -0.73 4.70 -20.70
C HIS A 389 -0.55 6.04 -19.99
N TRP A 390 -0.36 6.05 -18.67
CA TRP A 390 -0.26 7.29 -17.88
C TRP A 390 0.85 8.21 -18.36
N ARG A 391 2.03 7.68 -18.70
CA ARG A 391 3.15 8.46 -19.25
C ARG A 391 2.89 9.07 -20.62
N ARG A 392 1.97 8.50 -21.40
CA ARG A 392 1.61 8.97 -22.76
C ARG A 392 0.41 9.90 -22.76
N THR A 393 -0.51 9.76 -21.79
CA THR A 393 -1.76 10.54 -21.74
C THR A 393 -1.78 11.65 -20.71
N THR A 394 -0.85 11.68 -19.74
CA THR A 394 -0.90 12.63 -18.61
C THR A 394 0.47 13.08 -18.12
N ASP A 395 0.47 14.23 -17.43
CA ASP A 395 1.63 14.77 -16.71
C ASP A 395 1.59 14.49 -15.19
N TYR A 396 0.81 13.50 -14.74
CA TYR A 396 0.75 13.07 -13.34
C TYR A 396 1.98 12.27 -12.91
N ALA A 397 2.29 12.30 -11.62
CA ALA A 397 3.23 11.38 -11.01
C ALA A 397 2.62 9.97 -10.94
N THR A 398 3.38 8.93 -11.29
CA THR A 398 2.88 7.56 -11.28
C THR A 398 3.39 6.75 -10.09
N LEU A 399 2.47 6.25 -9.26
CA LEU A 399 2.75 5.44 -8.06
C LEU A 399 2.44 3.97 -8.35
N ALA A 400 3.47 3.11 -8.33
CA ALA A 400 3.34 1.68 -8.56
C ALA A 400 3.27 0.89 -7.25
N CYS A 401 2.20 0.13 -7.08
CA CYS A 401 1.97 -0.72 -5.91
C CYS A 401 2.76 -2.03 -6.01
N PHE A 402 3.70 -2.27 -5.08
CA PHE A 402 4.39 -3.57 -4.99
C PHE A 402 3.78 -4.51 -3.93
N GLY A 403 3.74 -4.07 -2.67
CA GLY A 403 3.58 -4.95 -1.50
C GLY A 403 4.85 -4.90 -0.64
N GLY A 404 5.60 -6.00 -0.53
CA GLY A 404 6.92 -6.01 0.11
C GLY A 404 6.93 -6.08 1.65
N ASN A 405 5.77 -6.31 2.27
CA ASN A 405 5.59 -6.35 3.72
C ASN A 405 6.39 -7.51 4.34
N ILE A 406 6.96 -7.31 5.55
CA ILE A 406 7.74 -8.33 6.26
C ILE A 406 7.03 -8.72 7.56
N LEU A 407 6.72 -7.76 8.43
CA LEU A 407 6.02 -8.02 9.69
C LEU A 407 4.54 -8.32 9.42
N GLU A 408 3.87 -7.43 8.71
CA GLU A 408 2.43 -7.49 8.45
C GLU A 408 2.03 -8.74 7.66
N SER A 409 2.90 -9.25 6.77
CA SER A 409 2.68 -10.52 6.07
C SER A 409 2.45 -11.70 7.02
N GLY A 410 2.98 -11.68 8.24
CA GLY A 410 2.67 -12.71 9.24
C GLY A 410 1.19 -12.74 9.64
N ASN A 411 0.52 -11.59 9.66
CA ASN A 411 -0.92 -11.50 9.95
C ASN A 411 -1.75 -12.21 8.87
N PHE A 412 -1.38 -12.06 7.59
CA PHE A 412 -2.04 -12.71 6.46
C PHE A 412 -1.67 -14.19 6.29
N MET A 413 -0.51 -14.62 6.79
CA MET A 413 -0.04 -16.00 6.63
C MET A 413 -0.41 -16.91 7.81
N PHE A 414 -0.30 -16.45 9.06
CA PHE A 414 -0.63 -17.25 10.25
C PHE A 414 -1.95 -16.85 10.91
N GLY A 415 -2.49 -15.66 10.62
CA GLY A 415 -3.52 -15.02 11.42
C GLY A 415 -2.93 -14.25 12.61
N PHE A 416 -3.43 -13.04 12.88
CA PHE A 416 -2.83 -12.07 13.81
C PHE A 416 -2.44 -12.67 15.18
N ALA A 417 -3.37 -13.34 15.87
CA ALA A 417 -3.13 -13.85 17.23
C ALA A 417 -2.04 -14.95 17.27
N GLU A 418 -2.09 -15.89 16.32
CA GLU A 418 -1.11 -16.98 16.19
C GLU A 418 0.27 -16.42 15.78
N PHE A 419 0.31 -15.40 14.91
CA PHE A 419 1.56 -14.72 14.54
C PHE A 419 2.22 -13.99 15.72
N MET A 420 1.44 -13.26 16.52
CA MET A 420 1.94 -12.58 17.72
C MET A 420 2.48 -13.55 18.77
N LEU A 421 1.86 -14.74 18.92
CA LEU A 421 2.39 -15.81 19.77
C LEU A 421 3.73 -16.34 19.25
N ARG A 422 3.86 -16.58 17.94
CA ARG A 422 5.11 -17.06 17.32
C ARG A 422 6.23 -16.03 17.41
N LEU A 423 5.94 -14.75 17.18
CA LEU A 423 6.88 -13.64 17.39
C LEU A 423 7.46 -13.60 18.82
N ALA A 424 6.70 -14.06 19.81
CA ALA A 424 7.12 -14.09 21.21
C ALA A 424 7.79 -15.41 21.65
N ALA A 425 7.44 -16.55 21.03
CA ALA A 425 7.80 -17.89 21.52
C ALA A 425 8.58 -18.78 20.55
N ASP A 426 8.56 -18.49 19.24
CA ASP A 426 9.05 -19.38 18.18
C ASP A 426 9.94 -18.61 17.19
N ARG A 427 11.13 -18.22 17.68
CA ARG A 427 12.06 -17.36 16.95
C ARG A 427 12.57 -18.01 15.66
N ASP A 428 12.92 -19.29 15.71
CA ASP A 428 13.57 -19.98 14.58
C ASP A 428 12.60 -20.13 13.39
N LEU A 429 11.33 -20.42 13.67
CA LEU A 429 10.29 -20.47 12.64
C LEU A 429 10.01 -19.07 12.06
N VAL A 430 9.98 -18.02 12.88
CA VAL A 430 9.78 -16.64 12.42
C VAL A 430 10.96 -16.14 11.58
N GLU A 431 12.20 -16.46 11.95
CA GLU A 431 13.37 -16.10 11.15
C GLU A 431 13.41 -16.86 9.81
N CYS A 432 13.03 -18.15 9.80
CA CYS A 432 12.81 -18.91 8.58
C CYS A 432 11.74 -18.25 7.69
N PHE A 433 10.58 -17.92 8.25
CA PHE A 433 9.47 -17.27 7.56
C PHE A 433 9.88 -15.93 6.93
N PHE A 434 10.54 -15.06 7.69
CA PHE A 434 11.00 -13.76 7.19
C PHE A 434 12.08 -13.89 6.10
N ASP A 435 13.04 -14.81 6.23
CA ASP A 435 14.02 -15.02 5.15
C ASP A 435 13.42 -15.73 3.93
N ARG A 436 12.33 -16.49 4.09
CA ARG A 436 11.54 -17.04 2.97
C ARG A 436 10.71 -15.96 2.26
N LEU A 437 10.09 -15.05 3.01
CA LEU A 437 9.45 -13.85 2.49
C LEU A 437 10.42 -13.00 1.68
N VAL A 438 11.65 -12.78 2.16
CA VAL A 438 12.66 -12.02 1.38
C VAL A 438 13.00 -12.71 0.06
N ARG A 439 13.20 -14.04 0.04
CA ARG A 439 13.41 -14.79 -1.22
C ARG A 439 12.25 -14.60 -2.20
N TRP A 440 11.02 -14.65 -1.70
CA TRP A 440 9.80 -14.48 -2.48
C TRP A 440 9.62 -13.05 -3.00
N HIS A 441 9.82 -12.04 -2.15
CA HIS A 441 9.74 -10.63 -2.55
C HIS A 441 10.79 -10.29 -3.61
N ILE A 442 12.03 -10.76 -3.47
CA ILE A 442 13.08 -10.57 -4.49
C ILE A 442 12.68 -11.20 -5.83
N ALA A 443 12.22 -12.46 -5.85
CA ALA A 443 11.75 -13.10 -7.08
C ALA A 443 10.57 -12.38 -7.75
N ASN A 444 9.71 -11.70 -6.96
CA ASN A 444 8.65 -10.84 -7.50
C ASN A 444 9.20 -9.48 -7.99
N LEU A 445 10.20 -8.90 -7.34
CA LEU A 445 10.85 -7.65 -7.76
C LEU A 445 11.62 -7.81 -9.08
N GLU A 446 12.26 -8.97 -9.29
CA GLU A 446 12.95 -9.32 -10.54
C GLU A 446 12.01 -9.33 -11.76
N VAL A 447 10.69 -9.47 -11.55
CA VAL A 447 9.65 -9.36 -12.58
C VAL A 447 9.00 -7.97 -12.59
N PHE A 448 8.74 -7.40 -11.41
CA PHE A 448 8.04 -6.12 -11.24
C PHE A 448 8.87 -4.91 -11.68
N LEU A 449 10.11 -4.79 -11.22
CA LEU A 449 10.93 -3.59 -11.45
C LEU A 449 11.21 -3.36 -12.95
N PRO A 450 11.53 -4.38 -13.78
CA PRO A 450 11.61 -4.22 -15.23
C PRO A 450 10.30 -3.84 -15.92
N ALA A 451 9.14 -4.06 -15.31
CA ALA A 451 7.85 -3.62 -15.86
C ALA A 451 7.58 -2.12 -15.68
N ILE A 452 8.16 -1.51 -14.64
CA ILE A 452 7.92 -0.12 -14.23
C ILE A 452 9.11 0.84 -14.44
N GLU A 453 10.32 0.35 -14.69
CA GLU A 453 11.49 1.23 -14.74
C GLU A 453 11.39 2.27 -15.87
N GLY A 454 11.66 3.53 -15.53
CA GLY A 454 11.44 4.69 -16.40
C GLY A 454 9.95 5.07 -16.63
N LEU A 455 9.01 4.36 -16.00
CA LEU A 455 7.56 4.53 -16.17
C LEU A 455 6.81 4.77 -14.84
N ALA A 456 7.38 4.37 -13.70
CA ALA A 456 6.94 4.76 -12.34
C ALA A 456 7.83 5.89 -11.78
N ASP A 457 7.23 6.86 -11.09
CA ASP A 457 7.97 7.88 -10.31
C ASP A 457 8.19 7.39 -8.87
N ILE A 458 7.31 6.53 -8.36
CA ILE A 458 7.28 6.04 -6.98
C ILE A 458 7.01 4.52 -6.97
N VAL A 459 7.75 3.77 -6.14
CA VAL A 459 7.43 2.40 -5.75
C VAL A 459 6.91 2.40 -4.31
N ALA A 460 5.65 2.01 -4.16
CA ALA A 460 5.01 1.89 -2.85
C ALA A 460 5.09 0.46 -2.32
N VAL A 461 5.81 0.32 -1.21
CA VAL A 461 5.75 -0.83 -0.32
C VAL A 461 4.88 -0.54 0.90
N GLY A 462 4.40 -1.57 1.58
CA GLY A 462 3.73 -1.46 2.88
C GLY A 462 4.37 -2.38 3.91
N ASP A 463 4.28 -2.01 5.18
CA ASP A 463 4.48 -2.90 6.33
C ASP A 463 3.92 -2.18 7.56
N ASP A 464 2.78 -2.58 8.10
CA ASP A 464 2.25 -1.97 9.33
C ASP A 464 3.11 -2.35 10.56
N LEU A 465 3.78 -1.35 11.14
CA LEU A 465 4.73 -1.49 12.25
C LEU A 465 4.21 -0.88 13.57
N GLY A 466 3.18 -0.03 13.49
CA GLY A 466 2.67 0.77 14.61
C GLY A 466 1.24 0.42 15.04
N THR A 467 0.87 0.98 16.19
CA THR A 467 -0.47 1.05 16.76
C THR A 467 -0.76 2.50 17.14
N GLN A 468 -1.93 2.82 17.73
CA GLN A 468 -2.20 4.19 18.21
C GLN A 468 -1.17 4.69 19.24
N THR A 469 -0.55 3.80 20.03
CA THR A 469 0.22 4.18 21.23
C THR A 469 1.66 3.67 21.29
N SER A 470 2.01 2.65 20.50
CA SER A 470 3.36 2.09 20.41
C SER A 470 3.60 1.40 19.06
N LEU A 471 4.83 0.94 18.81
CA LEU A 471 5.09 -0.12 17.83
C LEU A 471 4.35 -1.42 18.19
N ILE A 472 4.11 -2.27 17.20
CA ILE A 472 3.57 -3.64 17.36
C ILE A 472 4.62 -4.55 18.04
N VAL A 473 5.89 -4.40 17.68
CA VAL A 473 7.02 -5.11 18.30
C VAL A 473 8.04 -4.11 18.85
N SER A 474 8.83 -4.50 19.85
CA SER A 474 9.81 -3.57 20.46
C SER A 474 10.83 -3.06 19.42
N PRO A 475 11.41 -1.85 19.58
CA PRO A 475 12.46 -1.36 18.69
C PRO A 475 13.66 -2.30 18.59
N ALA A 476 13.95 -3.08 19.65
CA ALA A 476 14.98 -4.11 19.63
C ALA A 476 14.57 -5.32 18.77
N THR A 477 13.32 -5.77 18.90
CA THR A 477 12.74 -6.85 18.08
C THR A 477 12.70 -6.46 16.59
N TYR A 478 12.25 -5.23 16.29
CA TYR A 478 12.26 -4.68 14.93
C TYR A 478 13.68 -4.67 14.33
N ARG A 479 14.67 -4.12 15.06
CA ARG A 479 16.08 -4.05 14.60
C ARG A 479 16.74 -5.42 14.44
N GLN A 480 16.35 -6.43 15.23
CA GLN A 480 16.87 -7.80 15.11
C GLN A 480 16.20 -8.61 14.01
N LEU A 481 14.86 -8.59 13.93
CA LEU A 481 14.10 -9.52 13.11
C LEU A 481 13.66 -8.91 11.78
N VAL A 482 13.12 -7.68 11.78
CA VAL A 482 12.40 -7.09 10.65
C VAL A 482 13.30 -6.20 9.79
N LYS A 483 13.99 -5.22 10.39
CA LYS A 483 14.88 -4.28 9.68
C LYS A 483 15.89 -4.98 8.75
N PRO A 484 16.56 -6.08 9.14
CA PRO A 484 17.53 -6.76 8.26
C PRO A 484 16.89 -7.49 7.07
N ARG A 485 15.57 -7.76 7.10
CA ARG A 485 14.83 -8.32 5.97
C ARG A 485 14.25 -7.22 5.08
N GLN A 486 13.66 -6.17 5.65
CA GLN A 486 13.26 -4.96 4.92
C GLN A 486 14.44 -4.36 4.14
N ALA A 487 15.62 -4.22 4.77
CA ALA A 487 16.83 -3.71 4.13
C ALA A 487 17.22 -4.46 2.85
N LYS A 488 17.12 -5.81 2.83
CA LYS A 488 17.44 -6.63 1.64
C LYS A 488 16.48 -6.32 0.48
N VAL A 489 15.18 -6.17 0.78
CA VAL A 489 14.14 -5.88 -0.22
C VAL A 489 14.26 -4.44 -0.73
N TYR A 490 14.45 -3.48 0.18
CA TYR A 490 14.52 -2.06 -0.15
C TYR A 490 15.82 -1.70 -0.89
N GLU A 491 16.94 -2.33 -0.54
CA GLU A 491 18.18 -2.24 -1.32
C GLU A 491 18.00 -2.85 -2.73
N HIS A 492 17.29 -3.98 -2.87
CA HIS A 492 17.00 -4.54 -4.19
C HIS A 492 16.16 -3.57 -5.04
N ILE A 493 15.14 -2.91 -4.48
CA ILE A 493 14.37 -1.85 -5.19
C ILE A 493 15.31 -0.72 -5.62
N ARG A 494 16.01 -0.10 -4.66
CA ARG A 494 16.86 1.09 -4.90
C ARG A 494 18.07 0.85 -5.81
N ARG A 495 18.40 -0.39 -6.14
CA ARG A 495 19.46 -0.76 -7.09
C ARG A 495 18.97 -0.99 -8.52
N HIS A 496 17.68 -1.25 -8.73
CA HIS A 496 17.13 -1.68 -10.03
C HIS A 496 15.99 -0.79 -10.57
N THR A 497 15.60 0.28 -9.87
CA THR A 497 14.75 1.34 -10.42
C THR A 497 15.21 2.73 -10.00
N SER A 498 14.89 3.73 -10.84
CA SER A 498 14.99 5.15 -10.55
C SER A 498 13.80 5.72 -9.76
N ALA A 499 12.73 4.94 -9.59
CA ALA A 499 11.55 5.33 -8.82
C ALA A 499 11.83 5.43 -7.30
N ARG A 500 11.17 6.39 -6.65
CA ARG A 500 11.36 6.72 -5.23
C ARG A 500 10.74 5.70 -4.29
N LEU A 501 11.41 5.38 -3.18
CA LEU A 501 10.92 4.37 -2.23
C LEU A 501 9.93 4.98 -1.22
N PHE A 502 8.67 4.61 -1.36
CA PHE A 502 7.56 4.95 -0.49
C PHE A 502 7.23 3.76 0.43
N LEU A 503 7.15 4.01 1.74
CA LEU A 503 6.65 3.05 2.72
C LEU A 503 5.30 3.51 3.29
N HIS A 504 4.30 2.63 3.19
CA HIS A 504 3.10 2.69 4.02
C HIS A 504 3.33 1.97 5.36
N SER A 505 3.12 2.66 6.48
CA SER A 505 3.13 2.09 7.83
C SER A 505 2.35 2.99 8.79
N CYS A 506 1.24 2.51 9.32
CA CYS A 506 0.40 3.27 10.25
C CYS A 506 0.93 3.24 11.70
N GLY A 507 0.42 4.18 12.51
CA GLY A 507 0.62 4.23 13.97
C GLY A 507 1.85 4.99 14.46
N ALA A 508 2.18 4.75 15.74
CA ALA A 508 3.24 5.39 16.51
C ALA A 508 4.65 4.87 16.12
N ILE A 509 5.07 5.15 14.89
CA ILE A 509 6.31 4.63 14.30
C ILE A 509 7.56 5.49 14.51
N GLU A 510 7.43 6.67 15.13
CA GLU A 510 8.54 7.61 15.40
C GLU A 510 9.83 6.95 15.94
N PRO A 511 9.79 6.00 16.91
CA PRO A 511 11.00 5.39 17.49
C PRO A 511 11.87 4.55 16.54
N ILE A 512 11.43 4.34 15.29
CA ILE A 512 12.16 3.65 14.22
C ILE A 512 12.25 4.44 12.90
N LEU A 513 11.77 5.70 12.83
CA LEU A 513 11.91 6.51 11.61
C LEU A 513 13.38 6.68 11.19
N GLY A 514 14.29 6.82 12.16
CA GLY A 514 15.73 6.82 11.90
C GLY A 514 16.26 5.50 11.30
N ASP A 515 15.71 4.35 11.71
CA ASP A 515 16.05 3.05 11.13
C ASP A 515 15.51 2.88 9.70
N LEU A 516 14.33 3.42 9.42
CA LEU A 516 13.68 3.39 8.10
C LEU A 516 14.44 4.27 7.09
N ILE A 517 14.90 5.45 7.52
CA ILE A 517 15.80 6.32 6.73
C ILE A 517 17.13 5.61 6.43
N GLU A 518 17.72 4.90 7.42
CA GLU A 518 18.98 4.16 7.25
C GLU A 518 18.88 3.08 6.16
N ILE A 519 17.74 2.38 6.06
CA ILE A 519 17.47 1.37 5.03
C ILE A 519 16.90 1.95 3.72
N GLY A 520 16.86 3.27 3.59
CA GLY A 520 16.62 3.97 2.33
C GLY A 520 15.16 4.31 2.00
N VAL A 521 14.26 4.34 2.99
CA VAL A 521 12.91 4.92 2.80
C VAL A 521 13.05 6.43 2.53
N GLU A 522 12.39 6.93 1.49
CA GLU A 522 12.42 8.34 1.07
C GLU A 522 11.09 9.05 1.33
N ILE A 523 9.98 8.31 1.30
CA ILE A 523 8.63 8.82 1.53
C ILE A 523 7.96 7.95 2.60
N ILE A 524 7.37 8.58 3.61
CA ILE A 524 6.59 7.88 4.64
C ILE A 524 5.10 8.25 4.53
N ASN A 525 4.26 7.24 4.58
CA ASN A 525 2.80 7.36 4.55
C ASN A 525 2.16 6.46 5.63
N PRO A 526 1.10 6.90 6.31
CA PRO A 526 0.71 8.29 6.48
C PRO A 526 1.63 9.00 7.50
N VAL A 527 1.35 10.26 7.78
CA VAL A 527 1.67 10.79 9.12
C VAL A 527 0.41 10.68 9.97
N GLN A 528 0.31 9.66 10.82
CA GLN A 528 -0.85 9.46 11.69
C GLN A 528 -0.79 10.42 12.89
N ILE A 529 -1.20 11.68 12.67
CA ILE A 529 -1.06 12.80 13.61
C ILE A 529 -1.73 12.59 14.99
N GLY A 530 -2.68 11.66 15.09
CA GLY A 530 -3.35 11.28 16.35
C GLY A 530 -2.66 10.15 17.14
N ALA A 531 -1.56 9.57 16.63
CA ALA A 531 -0.81 8.51 17.30
C ALA A 531 0.32 9.05 18.18
N ALA A 532 0.74 8.28 19.19
CA ALA A 532 1.80 8.66 20.11
C ALA A 532 3.11 9.00 19.38
N SER A 533 3.78 10.07 19.83
CA SER A 533 5.00 10.64 19.24
C SER A 533 4.90 11.16 17.79
N MET A 534 3.74 11.09 17.12
CA MET A 534 3.58 11.49 15.72
C MET A 534 3.23 12.98 15.51
N ASP A 535 3.74 13.88 16.36
CA ASP A 535 3.50 15.33 16.25
C ASP A 535 4.06 15.91 14.94
N PRO A 536 3.23 16.52 14.07
CA PRO A 536 3.65 17.16 12.82
C PRO A 536 4.85 18.10 12.93
N ALA A 537 4.89 18.96 13.95
CA ALA A 537 5.93 19.98 14.08
C ALA A 537 7.29 19.37 14.47
N THR A 538 7.26 18.33 15.32
CA THR A 538 8.43 17.53 15.69
C THR A 538 8.90 16.65 14.54
N LEU A 539 8.01 15.93 13.86
CA LEU A 539 8.37 15.08 12.73
C LEU A 539 9.01 15.92 11.60
N LYS A 540 8.43 17.08 11.25
CA LYS A 540 9.00 17.99 10.25
C LYS A 540 10.40 18.49 10.64
N ARG A 541 10.61 18.84 11.92
CA ARG A 541 11.89 19.36 12.43
C ARG A 541 13.00 18.32 12.47
N GLU A 542 12.73 17.12 12.97
CA GLU A 542 13.76 16.08 13.13
C GLU A 542 14.05 15.32 11.82
N TYR A 543 12.98 14.97 11.07
CA TYR A 543 13.06 14.04 9.93
C TYR A 543 12.74 14.67 8.56
N GLY A 544 12.12 15.85 8.48
CA GLY A 544 11.64 16.48 7.24
C GLY A 544 12.69 16.96 6.22
N LYS A 545 13.96 16.64 6.47
CA LYS A 545 15.16 16.79 5.61
C LYS A 545 15.66 15.44 5.04
N HIS A 546 14.95 14.35 5.36
CA HIS A 546 15.28 12.97 5.02
C HIS A 546 14.07 12.18 4.53
N LEU A 547 12.87 12.52 5.00
CA LEU A 547 11.61 11.93 4.57
C LEU A 547 10.70 13.00 3.97
N CYS A 548 10.15 12.70 2.80
CA CYS A 548 8.94 13.35 2.32
C CYS A 548 7.74 12.77 3.08
N PHE A 549 6.93 13.64 3.69
CA PHE A 549 5.72 13.24 4.39
C PHE A 549 4.56 13.17 3.40
N TRP A 550 3.89 12.02 3.33
CA TRP A 550 2.76 11.82 2.42
C TRP A 550 1.50 11.53 3.23
N GLY A 551 0.53 12.43 3.16
CA GLY A 551 -0.67 12.39 4.00
C GLY A 551 -0.46 13.01 5.38
N GLY A 552 -1.45 12.81 6.26
CA GLY A 552 -1.48 13.50 7.56
C GLY A 552 -1.96 14.95 7.50
N GLY A 553 -2.69 15.32 6.45
CA GLY A 553 -3.26 16.66 6.23
C GLY A 553 -4.63 16.92 6.90
N CYS A 554 -5.27 15.90 7.47
CA CYS A 554 -6.48 16.00 8.31
C CYS A 554 -6.69 14.67 9.05
N ASP A 555 -7.08 14.69 10.33
CA ASP A 555 -7.34 13.46 11.08
C ASP A 555 -8.59 12.71 10.60
N THR A 556 -8.41 11.44 10.24
CA THR A 556 -9.49 10.54 9.81
C THR A 556 -10.17 9.79 10.94
N GLN A 557 -9.67 9.87 12.18
CA GLN A 557 -10.27 9.23 13.36
C GLN A 557 -11.31 10.13 14.03
N HIS A 558 -11.08 11.46 14.05
CA HIS A 558 -11.95 12.43 14.72
C HIS A 558 -12.37 13.61 13.82
N THR A 559 -11.43 14.40 13.30
CA THR A 559 -11.76 15.67 12.60
C THR A 559 -12.61 15.45 11.35
N LEU A 560 -12.17 14.63 10.40
CA LEU A 560 -12.89 14.36 9.15
C LEU A 560 -14.26 13.67 9.37
N PRO A 561 -14.39 12.57 10.15
CA PRO A 561 -15.70 11.95 10.35
C PRO A 561 -16.64 12.80 11.22
N HIS A 562 -16.15 13.43 12.30
CA HIS A 562 -17.01 13.97 13.37
C HIS A 562 -16.97 15.50 13.53
N GLY A 563 -15.88 16.18 13.15
CA GLY A 563 -15.76 17.63 13.22
C GLY A 563 -16.69 18.39 12.26
N THR A 564 -16.86 19.69 12.48
CA THR A 564 -17.54 20.60 11.55
C THR A 564 -16.68 20.90 10.32
N LEU A 565 -17.24 21.59 9.33
CA LEU A 565 -16.45 22.08 8.18
C LEU A 565 -15.34 23.03 8.66
N GLY A 566 -15.64 23.94 9.60
CA GLY A 566 -14.65 24.87 10.16
C GLY A 566 -13.50 24.17 10.90
N ASP A 567 -13.76 23.06 11.58
CA ASP A 567 -12.71 22.26 12.24
C ASP A 567 -11.76 21.63 11.20
N ILE A 568 -12.32 21.09 10.11
CA ILE A 568 -11.54 20.56 8.97
C ILE A 568 -10.74 21.68 8.31
N GLU A 569 -11.34 22.83 8.03
CA GLU A 569 -10.64 23.96 7.43
C GLU A 569 -9.47 24.44 8.29
N ALA A 570 -9.69 24.58 9.61
CA ALA A 570 -8.68 25.02 10.56
C ALA A 570 -7.52 24.01 10.67
N GLU A 571 -7.85 22.70 10.75
CA GLU A 571 -6.85 21.64 10.81
C GLU A 571 -6.03 21.54 9.51
N VAL A 572 -6.68 21.55 8.33
CA VAL A 572 -5.99 21.51 7.03
C VAL A 572 -5.03 22.69 6.89
N ARG A 573 -5.47 23.92 7.20
CA ARG A 573 -4.61 25.11 7.16
C ARG A 573 -3.40 24.98 8.10
N ARG A 574 -3.62 24.47 9.33
CA ARG A 574 -2.56 24.22 10.33
C ARG A 574 -1.55 23.19 9.86
N LEU A 575 -2.01 22.07 9.32
CA LEU A 575 -1.15 20.95 8.90
C LEU A 575 -0.37 21.28 7.64
N VAL A 576 -1.01 21.90 6.64
CA VAL A 576 -0.33 22.43 5.45
C VAL A 576 0.75 23.44 5.86
N ALA A 577 0.43 24.41 6.72
CA ALA A 577 1.42 25.39 7.21
C ALA A 577 2.57 24.75 8.01
N THR A 578 2.36 23.58 8.62
CA THR A 578 3.39 22.86 9.38
C THR A 578 4.33 22.06 8.47
N PHE A 579 3.79 21.30 7.51
CA PHE A 579 4.59 20.39 6.68
C PHE A 579 5.20 21.04 5.42
N LYS A 580 4.55 22.06 4.86
CA LYS A 580 4.92 22.72 3.58
C LYS A 580 6.32 23.34 3.53
N PRO A 581 6.84 24.07 4.55
CA PRO A 581 8.09 24.82 4.40
C PRO A 581 9.29 23.93 4.04
N GLY A 582 10.04 24.29 3.01
CA GLY A 582 11.18 23.52 2.51
C GLY A 582 10.81 22.22 1.79
N GLY A 583 9.65 22.16 1.12
CA GLY A 583 9.19 20.99 0.38
C GLY A 583 8.92 19.79 1.31
N GLY A 584 9.17 18.57 0.85
CA GLY A 584 9.08 17.36 1.68
C GLY A 584 7.66 17.03 2.16
N PHE A 585 6.62 17.45 1.42
CA PHE A 585 5.22 17.19 1.76
C PHE A 585 4.33 16.96 0.53
N VAL A 586 3.51 15.91 0.58
CA VAL A 586 2.40 15.64 -0.34
C VAL A 586 1.11 15.56 0.47
N PHE A 587 0.15 16.42 0.15
CA PHE A 587 -1.10 16.51 0.89
C PHE A 587 -2.05 15.36 0.53
N THR A 588 -2.46 14.63 1.55
CA THR A 588 -3.72 13.87 1.61
C THR A 588 -4.12 13.74 3.08
N GLN A 589 -5.26 13.14 3.41
CA GLN A 589 -5.68 12.94 4.80
C GLN A 589 -4.82 11.86 5.53
N VAL A 590 -5.15 11.51 6.78
CA VAL A 590 -4.41 10.46 7.54
C VAL A 590 -4.62 9.04 6.99
N HIS A 591 -5.81 8.65 6.55
CA HIS A 591 -6.06 7.30 6.01
C HIS A 591 -7.20 7.30 4.98
N ASN A 592 -7.69 6.13 4.55
CA ASN A 592 -8.83 6.01 3.65
C ASN A 592 -10.06 6.82 4.12
N ILE A 593 -10.70 7.57 3.21
CA ILE A 593 -11.95 8.29 3.44
C ILE A 593 -13.09 7.26 3.55
N LEU A 594 -13.66 7.16 4.74
CA LEU A 594 -14.64 6.13 5.08
C LEU A 594 -16.05 6.46 4.56
N ALA A 595 -16.85 5.40 4.38
CA ALA A 595 -18.19 5.45 3.82
C ALA A 595 -19.18 6.39 4.54
N ASN A 596 -18.90 6.76 5.80
CA ASN A 596 -19.71 7.66 6.63
C ASN A 596 -19.32 9.15 6.53
N VAL A 597 -18.27 9.51 5.78
CA VAL A 597 -17.85 10.91 5.61
C VAL A 597 -18.77 11.61 4.58
N PRO A 598 -19.50 12.68 4.95
CA PRO A 598 -20.34 13.43 4.01
C PRO A 598 -19.52 14.13 2.92
N PRO A 599 -20.04 14.26 1.68
CA PRO A 599 -19.29 14.83 0.57
C PRO A 599 -18.89 16.29 0.80
N GLU A 600 -19.67 17.06 1.55
CA GLU A 600 -19.35 18.44 1.95
C GLU A 600 -18.02 18.52 2.71
N LYS A 601 -17.73 17.52 3.56
CA LYS A 601 -16.49 17.43 4.33
C LYS A 601 -15.29 17.10 3.45
N ILE A 602 -15.50 16.29 2.40
CA ILE A 602 -14.46 15.92 1.43
C ILE A 602 -14.14 17.12 0.53
N VAL A 603 -15.16 17.89 0.12
CA VAL A 603 -14.96 19.16 -0.61
C VAL A 603 -14.18 20.15 0.26
N ALA A 604 -14.57 20.37 1.52
CA ALA A 604 -13.85 21.27 2.42
C ALA A 604 -12.39 20.84 2.68
N LEU A 605 -12.15 19.54 2.83
CA LEU A 605 -10.82 18.95 2.99
C LEU A 605 -9.87 19.34 1.82
N TYR A 606 -10.28 19.05 0.59
CA TYR A 606 -9.41 19.25 -0.58
C TYR A 606 -9.39 20.70 -1.09
N ASP A 607 -10.51 21.42 -1.06
CA ASP A 607 -10.55 22.83 -1.49
C ASP A 607 -9.73 23.73 -0.55
N THR A 608 -9.73 23.45 0.75
CA THR A 608 -8.86 24.16 1.71
C THR A 608 -7.39 23.83 1.49
N ALA A 609 -7.07 22.58 1.16
CA ALA A 609 -5.71 22.19 0.83
C ALA A 609 -5.22 22.94 -0.41
N CYS A 610 -6.05 23.02 -1.46
CA CYS A 610 -5.76 23.78 -2.68
C CYS A 610 -5.54 25.28 -2.39
N ALA A 611 -6.36 25.88 -1.52
CA ALA A 611 -6.22 27.27 -1.11
C ALA A 611 -4.97 27.55 -0.25
N ALA A 612 -4.50 26.57 0.54
CA ALA A 612 -3.30 26.69 1.38
C ALA A 612 -1.99 26.24 0.67
N ALA A 613 -2.10 25.51 -0.43
CA ALA A 613 -0.99 24.93 -1.18
C ALA A 613 0.05 25.91 -1.80
N PRO A 614 -0.29 27.10 -2.33
CA PRO A 614 0.65 27.91 -3.14
C PRO A 614 1.84 28.40 -2.32
N TYR A 615 3.07 28.22 -2.79
CA TYR A 615 4.26 28.81 -2.11
C TYR A 615 4.31 30.33 -2.31
N ALA A 616 5.14 31.02 -1.52
CA ALA A 616 5.13 32.47 -1.35
C ALA A 616 6.18 33.20 -2.22
#